data_AF-A2EB05-F1
#
_entry.id   AF-A2EB05-F1
#
_cell.length_a   1.000
_cell.length_b   1.000
_cell.length_c   1.000
_cell.angle_alpha   90.00
_cell.angle_beta   90.00
_cell.angle_gamma   90.00
#
_symmetry.space_group_name_H-M   'P 1'
#
loop_
_entity.id
_entity.type
_entity.pdbx_description
1 polymer ?
#
loop_
_entity_poly.entity_id
_entity_poly.type
_entity_poly.pdbx_seq_one_letter_code
_entity_poly.pdbx_strand_id
1 'polypeptide(L)'
;MSETGAIYSHDKRNMYVYPPASTRVYFILLEGVERIENGAFSSCSNLEVVTIPDGNIKYIGENAFRGCINLKQITLPSSINTIGAGAFTYCPLLSCGVIIQKSTSAFVQMVQQAGLDLRSQLHCSQFSCKQNSIYSFSLPMSSYIVFILM
;
A
#
# COMPACT_ATOMS: atom_id res chain seq x y z
N MET A 1 -18.47 2.64 15.00
CA MET A 1 -17.13 2.17 14.57
C MET A 1 -17.11 2.10 13.05
N SER A 2 -16.01 2.48 12.40
CA SER A 2 -15.87 2.36 10.94
C SER A 2 -15.95 0.89 10.52
N GLU A 3 -16.48 0.58 9.33
CA GLU A 3 -16.51 -0.78 8.75
C GLU A 3 -15.10 -1.42 8.68
N THR A 4 -14.09 -0.57 8.55
CA THR A 4 -12.67 -0.96 8.53
C THR A 4 -12.11 -1.30 9.93
N GLY A 5 -12.82 -0.96 11.01
CA GLY A 5 -12.33 -1.11 12.39
C GLY A 5 -11.36 -0.01 12.85
N ALA A 6 -10.96 0.90 11.96
CA ALA A 6 -10.14 2.06 12.30
C ALA A 6 -10.98 3.24 12.84
N ILE A 7 -10.31 4.15 13.56
CA ILE A 7 -10.85 5.41 14.04
C ILE A 7 -10.47 6.52 13.05
N TYR A 8 -11.47 7.28 12.63
CA TYR A 8 -11.32 8.40 11.71
C TYR A 8 -11.85 9.68 12.35
N SER A 9 -11.41 10.80 11.82
CA SER A 9 -12.06 12.11 11.94
C SER A 9 -13.52 12.08 11.47
N HIS A 10 -14.31 13.06 11.90
CA HIS A 10 -15.73 13.16 11.57
C HIS A 10 -15.99 13.24 10.05
N ASP A 11 -15.17 13.97 9.31
CA ASP A 11 -15.23 14.09 7.86
C ASP A 11 -14.54 12.92 7.11
N LYS A 12 -13.97 11.97 7.85
CA LYS A 12 -13.22 10.80 7.36
C LYS A 12 -11.98 11.13 6.52
N ARG A 13 -11.47 12.38 6.55
CA ARG A 13 -10.26 12.75 5.80
C ARG A 13 -8.98 12.29 6.50
N ASN A 14 -9.03 12.16 7.83
CA ASN A 14 -7.89 11.74 8.65
C ASN A 14 -8.20 10.41 9.35
N MET A 15 -7.31 9.44 9.19
CA MET A 15 -7.30 8.19 9.93
C MET A 15 -6.35 8.31 11.12
N TYR A 16 -6.87 8.15 12.34
CA TYR A 16 -6.10 8.32 13.56
C TYR A 16 -5.41 7.04 14.02
N VAL A 17 -6.15 5.93 14.08
CA VAL A 17 -5.60 4.69 14.62
C VAL A 17 -6.36 3.47 14.13
N TYR A 18 -5.63 2.39 13.93
CA TYR A 18 -6.12 1.04 13.73
C TYR A 18 -5.74 0.19 14.95
N PRO A 19 -6.65 -0.63 15.52
CA PRO A 19 -6.37 -1.41 16.71
C PRO A 19 -5.20 -2.40 16.49
N PRO A 20 -4.09 -2.30 17.25
CA PRO A 20 -2.94 -3.20 17.09
C PRO A 20 -3.27 -4.67 17.38
N ALA A 21 -4.25 -4.91 18.27
CA ALA A 21 -4.76 -6.24 18.61
C ALA A 21 -5.76 -6.81 17.58
N SER A 22 -6.02 -6.09 16.47
CA SER A 22 -6.89 -6.61 15.41
C SER A 22 -6.34 -7.92 14.88
N THR A 23 -7.22 -8.91 14.68
CA THR A 23 -6.89 -10.21 14.09
C THR A 23 -6.94 -10.18 12.56
N ARG A 24 -7.37 -9.07 11.95
CA ARG A 24 -7.43 -8.95 10.49
C ARG A 24 -6.02 -8.88 9.91
N VAL A 25 -5.77 -9.71 8.90
CA VAL A 25 -4.50 -9.76 8.16
C VAL A 25 -4.45 -8.78 6.99
N TYR A 26 -5.57 -8.20 6.59
CA TYR A 26 -5.65 -7.19 5.54
C TYR A 26 -6.38 -5.95 6.03
N PHE A 27 -6.01 -4.80 5.45
CA PHE A 27 -6.67 -3.53 5.66
C PHE A 27 -6.81 -2.78 4.34
N ILE A 28 -7.99 -2.22 4.10
CA ILE A 28 -8.27 -1.34 2.96
C ILE A 28 -8.64 0.01 3.54
N LEU A 29 -7.88 1.04 3.17
CA LEU A 29 -8.17 2.41 3.60
C LEU A 29 -9.43 2.91 2.89
N LEU A 30 -10.27 3.64 3.63
CA LEU A 30 -11.47 4.26 3.04
C LEU A 30 -11.10 5.23 1.92
N GLU A 31 -11.91 5.29 0.88
CA GLU A 31 -11.81 6.32 -0.16
C GLU A 31 -11.99 7.72 0.43
N GLY A 32 -11.33 8.71 -0.15
CA GLY A 32 -11.38 10.10 0.32
C GLY A 32 -10.48 10.41 1.51
N VAL A 33 -9.82 9.43 2.13
CA VAL A 33 -8.83 9.69 3.19
C VAL A 33 -7.62 10.42 2.61
N GLU A 34 -7.27 11.54 3.22
CA GLU A 34 -6.15 12.40 2.86
C GLU A 34 -4.92 12.16 3.74
N ARG A 35 -5.12 11.68 4.98
CA ARG A 35 -4.05 11.53 5.97
C ARG A 35 -4.16 10.22 6.76
N ILE A 36 -3.05 9.48 6.82
CA ILE A 36 -2.79 8.47 7.84
C ILE A 36 -1.93 9.15 8.90
N GLU A 37 -2.45 9.31 10.11
CA GLU A 37 -1.77 10.06 11.17
C GLU A 37 -0.61 9.28 11.79
N ASN A 38 0.16 9.97 12.65
CA ASN A 38 1.33 9.42 13.32
C ASN A 38 0.98 8.15 14.11
N GLY A 39 1.77 7.09 13.90
CA GLY A 39 1.59 5.82 14.59
C GLY A 39 0.26 5.10 14.32
N ALA A 40 -0.51 5.47 13.29
CA ALA A 40 -1.86 4.96 13.09
C ALA A 40 -1.97 3.42 13.00
N PHE A 41 -0.94 2.73 12.54
CA PHE A 41 -0.83 1.26 12.50
C PHE A 41 0.32 0.74 13.37
N SER A 42 0.84 1.52 14.33
CA SER A 42 1.99 1.09 15.11
C SER A 42 1.71 -0.24 15.82
N SER A 43 2.65 -1.19 15.71
CA SER A 43 2.58 -2.52 16.30
C SER A 43 1.39 -3.39 15.86
N CYS A 44 0.81 -3.13 14.69
CA CYS A 44 -0.19 -4.02 14.09
C CYS A 44 0.47 -5.33 13.59
N SER A 45 0.78 -6.24 14.51
CA SER A 45 1.59 -7.42 14.24
C SER A 45 0.90 -8.47 13.37
N ASN A 46 -0.43 -8.49 13.29
CA ASN A 46 -1.16 -9.44 12.45
C ASN A 46 -1.35 -8.93 11.00
N LEU A 47 -1.12 -7.64 10.76
CA LEU A 47 -1.42 -7.01 9.48
C LEU A 47 -0.37 -7.40 8.44
N GLU A 48 -0.81 -8.04 7.36
CA GLU A 48 0.05 -8.52 6.27
C GLU A 48 -0.05 -7.65 5.02
N VAL A 49 -1.22 -7.09 4.73
CA VAL A 49 -1.50 -6.33 3.51
C VAL A 49 -2.25 -5.04 3.82
N VAL A 50 -1.75 -3.94 3.27
CA VAL A 50 -2.42 -2.63 3.33
C VAL A 50 -2.66 -2.10 1.92
N THR A 51 -3.92 -1.93 1.56
CA THR A 51 -4.32 -1.29 0.31
C THR A 51 -4.71 0.15 0.57
N ILE A 52 -3.96 1.07 -0.04
CA ILE A 52 -4.26 2.50 -0.03
C ILE A 52 -4.84 2.86 -1.40
N PRO A 53 -6.10 3.33 -1.50
CA PRO A 53 -6.69 3.71 -2.78
C PRO A 53 -5.98 4.95 -3.35
N ASP A 54 -5.98 5.04 -4.68
CA ASP A 54 -5.33 6.13 -5.40
C ASP A 54 -6.08 7.47 -5.22
N GLY A 55 -5.37 8.59 -5.38
CA GLY A 55 -5.96 9.92 -5.61
C GLY A 55 -5.97 10.88 -4.42
N ASN A 56 -6.54 10.48 -3.27
CA ASN A 56 -6.79 11.40 -2.16
C ASN A 56 -5.65 11.48 -1.13
N ILE A 57 -5.04 10.35 -0.78
CA ILE A 57 -4.02 10.28 0.26
C ILE A 57 -2.83 11.19 -0.08
N LYS A 58 -2.47 12.10 0.83
CA LYS A 58 -1.35 13.04 0.69
C LYS A 58 -0.26 12.79 1.73
N TYR A 59 -0.62 12.26 2.89
CA TYR A 59 0.25 12.19 4.05
C TYR A 59 0.21 10.82 4.74
N ILE A 60 1.39 10.26 4.99
CA ILE A 60 1.60 9.13 5.91
C ILE A 60 2.46 9.64 7.07
N GLY A 61 1.97 9.49 8.29
CA GLY A 61 2.59 10.01 9.50
C GLY A 61 3.89 9.36 9.90
N GLU A 62 4.57 10.00 10.85
CA GLU A 62 5.76 9.46 11.51
C GLU A 62 5.41 8.13 12.18
N ASN A 63 6.29 7.13 12.03
CA ASN A 63 6.12 5.80 12.62
C ASN A 63 4.76 5.13 12.29
N ALA A 64 4.06 5.55 11.23
CA ALA A 64 2.68 5.12 10.94
C ALA A 64 2.51 3.60 10.92
N PHE A 65 3.47 2.84 10.38
CA PHE A 65 3.49 1.37 10.34
C PHE A 65 4.62 0.79 11.19
N ARG A 66 5.17 1.54 12.14
CA ARG A 66 6.30 1.07 12.94
C ARG A 66 5.96 -0.22 13.69
N GLY A 67 6.77 -1.26 13.49
CA GLY A 67 6.60 -2.54 14.17
C GLY A 67 5.48 -3.43 13.61
N CYS A 68 4.99 -3.17 12.40
CA CYS A 68 4.13 -4.10 11.67
C CYS A 68 4.95 -5.30 11.16
N ILE A 69 5.28 -6.22 12.07
CA ILE A 69 6.27 -7.28 11.80
C ILE A 69 5.88 -8.24 10.68
N ASN A 70 4.58 -8.44 10.43
CA ASN A 70 4.08 -9.31 9.40
C ASN A 70 3.65 -8.58 8.12
N LEU A 71 3.82 -7.25 8.05
CA LEU A 71 3.43 -6.46 6.88
C LEU A 71 4.33 -6.80 5.70
N LYS A 72 3.75 -7.47 4.70
CA LYS A 72 4.42 -7.93 3.48
C LYS A 72 4.20 -6.98 2.33
N GLN A 73 3.01 -6.40 2.24
CA GLN A 73 2.61 -5.61 1.08
C GLN A 73 1.92 -4.30 1.46
N ILE A 74 2.31 -3.23 0.77
CA ILE A 74 1.64 -1.95 0.81
C ILE A 74 1.68 -1.25 -0.56
N THR A 75 0.58 -0.63 -0.94
CA THR A 75 0.52 0.26 -2.11
C THR A 75 0.82 1.70 -1.67
N LEU A 76 1.79 2.34 -2.32
CA LEU A 76 2.14 3.75 -2.15
C LEU A 76 1.73 4.54 -3.41
N PRO A 77 0.51 5.11 -3.43
CA PRO A 77 -0.02 5.80 -4.60
C PRO A 77 0.73 7.09 -4.92
N SER A 78 0.63 7.53 -6.17
CA SER A 78 1.37 8.69 -6.68
C SER A 78 0.95 10.03 -6.05
N SER A 79 -0.22 10.07 -5.41
CA SER A 79 -0.77 11.25 -4.73
C SER A 79 -0.05 11.61 -3.42
N ILE A 80 0.78 10.71 -2.88
CA ILE A 80 1.50 10.94 -1.63
C ILE A 80 2.57 12.03 -1.83
N ASN A 81 2.52 13.03 -0.95
CA ASN A 81 3.45 14.14 -0.90
C ASN A 81 4.42 14.04 0.26
N THR A 82 4.07 13.30 1.31
CA THR A 82 4.89 13.19 2.52
C THR A 82 4.71 11.83 3.18
N ILE A 83 5.83 11.21 3.54
CA ILE A 83 5.92 10.03 4.39
C ILE A 83 6.82 10.42 5.56
N GLY A 84 6.32 10.27 6.78
CA GLY A 84 7.03 10.63 7.99
C GLY A 84 8.26 9.74 8.24
N ALA A 85 9.20 10.26 9.01
CA ALA A 85 10.39 9.53 9.40
C ALA A 85 10.01 8.20 10.09
N GLY A 86 10.74 7.14 9.77
CA GLY A 86 10.55 5.83 10.37
C GLY A 86 9.16 5.20 10.20
N ALA A 87 8.34 5.68 9.25
CA ALA A 87 7.00 5.14 9.03
C ALA A 87 6.96 3.62 8.83
N PHE A 88 8.05 3.02 8.34
CA PHE A 88 8.21 1.58 8.08
C PHE A 88 9.34 0.92 8.89
N THR A 89 9.83 1.56 9.95
CA THR A 89 10.87 0.95 10.81
C THR A 89 10.31 -0.28 11.53
N TYR A 90 11.14 -1.32 11.70
CA TYR A 90 10.77 -2.60 12.29
C TYR A 90 9.68 -3.38 11.50
N CYS A 91 9.69 -3.24 10.17
CA CYS A 91 8.86 -4.03 9.24
C CYS A 91 9.75 -4.99 8.40
N PRO A 92 10.28 -6.09 8.98
CA PRO A 92 11.28 -6.93 8.32
C PRO A 92 10.77 -7.65 7.05
N LEU A 93 9.46 -7.88 6.93
CA LEU A 93 8.85 -8.54 5.77
C LEU A 93 8.46 -7.58 4.64
N LEU A 94 8.53 -6.26 4.85
CA LEU A 94 8.14 -5.24 3.86
C LEU A 94 9.27 -4.92 2.87
N SER A 95 10.17 -5.88 2.62
CA SER A 95 11.44 -5.65 1.93
C SER A 95 11.36 -5.67 0.40
N CYS A 96 10.23 -6.11 -0.20
CA CYS A 96 10.02 -6.17 -1.66
C CYS A 96 8.54 -6.03 -2.12
N GLY A 97 7.58 -5.93 -1.18
CA GLY A 97 6.15 -5.86 -1.49
C GLY A 97 5.60 -4.43 -1.54
N VAL A 98 6.47 -3.44 -1.75
CA VAL A 98 6.06 -2.04 -1.82
C VAL A 98 5.79 -1.68 -3.28
N ILE A 99 4.53 -1.41 -3.61
CA ILE A 99 4.15 -0.95 -4.94
C ILE A 99 4.21 0.58 -4.95
N ILE A 100 5.29 1.13 -5.50
CA ILE A 100 5.50 2.58 -5.61
C ILE A 100 5.04 3.07 -6.97
N GLN A 101 4.07 3.99 -7.00
CA GLN A 101 3.63 4.61 -8.25
C GLN A 101 4.41 5.88 -8.62
N LYS A 102 5.03 6.56 -7.65
CA LYS A 102 5.79 7.80 -7.87
C LYS A 102 7.29 7.56 -7.82
N SER A 103 7.97 7.71 -8.95
CA SER A 103 9.39 7.35 -9.10
C SER A 103 10.36 8.55 -9.12
N THR A 104 9.97 9.71 -8.59
CA THR A 104 10.87 10.89 -8.51
C THR A 104 11.98 10.66 -7.48
N SER A 105 13.20 11.16 -7.73
CA SER A 105 14.34 11.04 -6.80
C SER A 105 14.04 11.51 -5.38
N ALA A 106 13.33 12.64 -5.25
CA ALA A 106 12.90 13.18 -3.95
C ALA A 106 11.95 12.23 -3.20
N PHE A 107 11.05 11.55 -3.93
CA PHE A 107 10.16 10.56 -3.35
C PHE A 107 10.91 9.30 -2.92
N VAL A 108 11.88 8.86 -3.71
CA VAL A 108 12.74 7.72 -3.34
C VAL A 108 13.52 8.02 -2.06
N GLN A 109 14.07 9.22 -1.91
CA GLN A 109 14.75 9.65 -0.67
C GLN A 109 13.80 9.67 0.53
N MET A 110 12.58 10.17 0.34
CA MET A 110 11.55 10.17 1.37
C MET A 110 11.18 8.76 1.83
N VAL A 111 11.05 7.82 0.90
CA VAL A 111 10.81 6.40 1.18
C VAL A 111 11.98 5.78 1.96
N GLN A 112 13.23 6.13 1.62
CA GLN A 112 14.41 5.68 2.38
C GLN A 112 14.41 6.23 3.82
N GLN A 113 14.10 7.50 4.02
CA GLN A 113 13.99 8.13 5.34
C GLN A 113 12.85 7.54 6.18
N ALA A 114 11.80 7.05 5.52
CA ALA A 114 10.71 6.34 6.15
C ALA A 114 11.12 4.92 6.63
N GLY A 115 12.32 4.45 6.29
CA GLY A 115 12.86 3.15 6.74
C GLY A 115 12.64 2.00 5.77
N LEU A 116 12.29 2.27 4.51
CA LEU A 116 12.24 1.26 3.44
C LEU A 116 13.59 1.21 2.70
N ASP A 117 14.07 -0.01 2.42
CA ASP A 117 15.29 -0.23 1.63
C ASP A 117 15.00 0.02 0.14
N LEU A 118 16.02 0.38 -0.65
CA LEU A 118 15.94 0.44 -2.11
C LEU A 118 15.51 -0.89 -2.73
N ARG A 119 15.85 -2.01 -2.07
CA ARG A 119 15.41 -3.34 -2.50
C ARG A 119 13.90 -3.53 -2.44
N SER A 120 13.20 -2.70 -1.66
CA SER A 120 11.73 -2.68 -1.58
C SER A 120 11.04 -2.26 -2.87
N GLN A 121 11.80 -1.72 -3.82
CA GLN A 121 11.35 -1.39 -5.17
C GLN A 121 11.44 -2.57 -6.15
N LEU A 122 12.12 -3.66 -5.78
CA LEU A 122 12.27 -4.85 -6.62
C LEU A 122 11.06 -5.77 -6.43
N HIS A 123 10.59 -6.38 -7.52
CA HIS A 123 9.54 -7.40 -7.45
C HIS A 123 9.97 -8.56 -6.53
N CYS A 124 9.18 -8.82 -5.48
CA CYS A 124 9.33 -10.06 -4.72
C CYS A 124 9.16 -11.27 -5.65
N SER A 125 10.17 -12.16 -5.68
CA SER A 125 10.09 -13.44 -6.39
C SER A 125 9.00 -14.39 -5.88
N GLN A 126 8.38 -14.09 -4.72
CA GLN A 126 7.28 -14.87 -4.14
C GLN A 126 5.88 -14.50 -4.66
N PHE A 127 5.70 -13.36 -5.34
CA PHE A 127 4.38 -12.88 -5.78
C PHE A 127 4.27 -12.69 -7.29
N SER A 128 5.31 -13.02 -8.06
CA SER A 128 5.12 -13.20 -9.50
C SER A 128 4.28 -14.45 -9.70
N CYS A 129 3.03 -14.31 -10.13
CA CYS A 129 2.47 -15.32 -11.01
C CYS A 129 3.45 -15.35 -12.20
N LYS A 130 4.36 -16.33 -12.22
CA LYS A 130 5.19 -16.57 -13.39
C LYS A 130 4.17 -16.81 -14.49
N GLN A 131 4.03 -15.89 -15.44
CA GLN A 131 3.30 -16.20 -16.66
C GLN A 131 4.09 -17.34 -17.29
N ASN A 132 3.67 -18.57 -17.01
CA ASN A 132 4.27 -19.73 -17.62
C ASN A 132 3.88 -19.59 -19.09
N SER A 133 4.85 -19.25 -19.93
CA SER A 133 4.64 -18.99 -21.36
C SER A 133 4.34 -20.29 -22.13
N ILE A 134 3.37 -21.07 -21.65
CA ILE A 134 2.88 -22.28 -22.29
C ILE A 134 1.60 -21.99 -23.11
N TYR A 135 1.03 -20.78 -23.01
CA TYR A 135 -0.06 -20.35 -23.90
C TYR A 135 0.26 -19.01 -24.57
N SER A 136 1.03 -19.06 -25.67
CA SER A 136 1.01 -18.02 -26.68
C SER A 136 -0.29 -18.14 -27.49
N PHE A 137 -1.40 -17.64 -26.97
CA PHE A 137 -2.55 -17.37 -27.82
C PHE A 137 -2.38 -15.97 -28.42
N SER A 138 -1.79 -15.92 -29.62
CA SER A 138 -1.98 -14.78 -30.51
C SER A 138 -3.46 -14.73 -30.86
N LEU A 139 -4.23 -13.88 -30.18
CA LEU A 139 -5.59 -13.58 -30.59
C LEU A 139 -5.53 -12.78 -31.90
N PRO A 140 -6.07 -13.31 -33.01
CA PRO A 140 -6.11 -12.56 -34.26
C PRO A 140 -7.05 -11.35 -34.11
N MET A 141 -6.63 -10.20 -34.66
CA MET A 141 -7.34 -8.91 -34.64
C MET A 141 -8.71 -8.92 -35.36
N SER A 142 -9.31 -10.07 -35.67
CA SER A 142 -10.61 -10.13 -36.35
C SER A 142 -11.82 -10.23 -35.41
N SER A 143 -11.62 -10.45 -34.10
CA SER A 143 -12.74 -10.69 -33.17
C SER A 143 -13.36 -9.42 -32.56
N TYR A 144 -12.81 -8.23 -32.80
CA TYR A 144 -13.30 -6.97 -32.21
C TYR A 144 -14.46 -6.31 -32.96
N ILE A 145 -14.85 -6.79 -34.15
CA ILE A 145 -15.89 -6.12 -34.97
C ILE A 145 -17.31 -6.63 -34.65
N VAL A 146 -17.46 -7.79 -33.99
CA VAL A 146 -18.79 -8.44 -33.87
C VAL A 146 -19.63 -7.94 -32.68
N PHE A 147 -19.06 -7.23 -31.70
CA PHE A 147 -19.78 -6.82 -30.48
C PHE A 147 -20.32 -5.38 -30.45
N ILE A 148 -20.31 -4.64 -31.57
CA ILE A 148 -20.83 -3.25 -31.62
C ILE A 148 -22.24 -3.15 -32.25
N LEU A 149 -22.87 -4.25 -32.68
CA LEU A 149 -24.25 -4.19 -33.20
C LEU A 149 -25.12 -5.33 -32.65
N MET A 150 -25.62 -5.17 -31.43
CA MET A 150 -26.95 -5.62 -31.01
C MET A 150 -27.56 -4.57 -30.08
#